data_AF-A0A519VB41-F1
#
_entry.id   AF-A0A519VB41-F1
#
_cell.length_a   1.000
_cell.length_b   1.000
_cell.length_c   1.000
_cell.angle_alpha   90.00
_cell.angle_beta   90.00
_cell.angle_gamma   90.00
#
_symmetry.space_group_name_H-M   'P 1'
#
loop_
_entity.id
_entity.type
_entity.pdbx_description
1 polymer ?
#
loop_
_entity_poly.entity_id
_entity_poly.type
_entity_poly.pdbx_seq_one_letter_code
_entity_poly.pdbx_strand_id
1 'polypeptide(L)'
;MTIDYFAFFNAVSPVPRSVLERLVQAGRERVVARGELITREGQVQRDLLLVEAGVQMSYLDYDGTPHVIAFTYPPSLSGIPESFCLQE
;
A
#
# COMPACT_ATOMS: atom_id res chain seq x y z
N MET A 1 -13.05 10.62 9.49
CA MET A 1 -13.79 9.34 9.44
C MET A 1 -12.78 8.24 9.71
N THR A 2 -13.02 7.37 10.68
CA THR A 2 -12.14 6.21 10.92
C THR A 2 -12.41 5.16 9.86
N ILE A 3 -11.37 4.61 9.25
CA ILE A 3 -11.50 3.56 8.24
C ILE A 3 -11.96 2.26 8.90
N ASP A 4 -12.99 1.62 8.32
CA ASP A 4 -13.43 0.29 8.73
C ASP A 4 -12.72 -0.80 7.91
N TYR A 5 -11.49 -1.14 8.33
CA TYR A 5 -10.71 -2.22 7.71
C TYR A 5 -11.40 -3.59 7.84
N PHE A 6 -12.22 -3.79 8.88
CA PHE A 6 -12.93 -5.05 9.04
C PHE A 6 -13.94 -5.24 7.90
N ALA A 7 -14.81 -4.25 7.67
CA ALA A 7 -15.78 -4.31 6.57
C ALA A 7 -15.10 -4.40 5.20
N PHE A 8 -14.02 -3.65 4.97
CA PHE A 8 -13.31 -3.64 3.70
C PHE A 8 -12.73 -5.01 3.32
N PHE A 9 -11.94 -5.63 4.19
CA PHE A 9 -11.33 -6.93 3.87
C PHE A 9 -12.36 -8.06 3.85
N ASN A 10 -13.39 -8.00 4.71
CA ASN A 10 -14.45 -9.02 4.73
C ASN A 10 -15.39 -8.95 3.50
N ALA A 11 -15.35 -7.87 2.72
CA ALA A 11 -16.06 -7.81 1.44
C ALA A 11 -15.47 -8.76 0.39
N VAL A 12 -14.20 -9.17 0.55
CA VAL A 12 -13.52 -10.11 -0.35
C VAL A 12 -13.63 -11.54 0.17
N SER A 13 -13.28 -11.75 1.45
CA SER A 13 -13.32 -13.07 2.09
C SER A 13 -13.48 -12.90 3.60
N PRO A 14 -14.27 -13.77 4.27
CA PRO A 14 -14.40 -13.72 5.72
C PRO A 14 -13.06 -13.89 6.43
N VAL A 15 -12.67 -12.91 7.26
CA VAL A 15 -11.46 -12.94 8.08
C VAL A 15 -11.79 -12.55 9.52
N PRO A 16 -11.32 -13.29 10.54
CA PRO A 16 -11.56 -12.94 11.93
C PRO A 16 -11.08 -11.51 12.25
N ARG A 17 -11.90 -10.77 12.99
CA ARG A 17 -11.57 -9.38 13.39
C ARG A 17 -10.20 -9.27 14.04
N SER A 18 -9.86 -10.19 14.93
CA SER A 18 -8.57 -10.22 15.62
C SER A 18 -7.36 -10.40 14.69
N VAL A 19 -7.54 -11.03 13.52
CA VAL A 19 -6.47 -11.14 12.51
C VAL A 19 -6.24 -9.80 11.84
N LEU A 20 -7.31 -9.10 11.44
CA LEU A 20 -7.22 -7.78 10.80
C LEU A 20 -6.71 -6.71 11.77
N GLU A 21 -7.13 -6.76 13.04
CA GLU A 21 -6.59 -5.87 14.08
C GLU A 21 -5.09 -6.09 14.28
N ARG A 22 -4.63 -7.34 14.31
CA ARG A 22 -3.19 -7.64 14.39
C ARG A 22 -2.43 -7.15 13.15
N LEU A 23 -3.00 -7.25 11.95
CA LEU A 23 -2.39 -6.72 10.73
C LEU A 23 -2.18 -5.21 10.84
N VAL A 24 -3.22 -4.46 11.23
CA VAL A 24 -3.14 -3.00 11.38
C VAL A 24 -2.17 -2.62 12.51
N GLN A 25 -2.21 -3.32 13.65
CA GLN A 25 -1.32 -3.06 14.80
C GLN A 25 0.15 -3.40 14.55
N ALA A 26 0.45 -4.30 13.61
CA ALA A 26 1.82 -4.60 13.21
C ALA A 26 2.44 -3.46 12.37
N GLY A 27 1.60 -2.59 11.79
CA GLY A 27 2.03 -1.43 11.03
C GLY A 27 2.57 -0.31 11.92
N ARG A 28 3.30 0.62 11.29
CA ARG A 28 3.74 1.87 11.90
C ARG A 28 3.26 3.01 11.01
N GLU A 29 2.60 3.99 11.62
CA GLU A 29 2.15 5.18 10.91
C GLU A 29 3.35 5.92 10.30
N ARG A 30 3.20 6.32 9.03
CA ARG A 30 4.18 7.11 8.29
C ARG A 30 3.47 8.20 7.52
N VAL A 31 3.90 9.44 7.72
CA VAL A 31 3.49 10.59 6.91
C VAL A 31 4.56 10.84 5.85
N VAL A 32 4.12 11.04 4.61
CA VAL A 32 4.99 11.32 3.46
C VAL A 32 4.51 12.59 2.76
N ALA A 33 5.44 13.37 2.23
CA ALA A 33 5.10 14.59 1.51
C ALA A 33 4.56 14.29 0.11
N ARG A 34 3.78 15.21 -0.45
CA ARG A 34 3.35 15.11 -1.86
C ARG A 34 4.59 15.11 -2.77
N GLY A 35 4.70 14.08 -3.63
CA GLY A 35 5.81 13.91 -4.55
C GLY A 35 7.02 13.19 -3.96
N GLU A 36 6.97 12.78 -2.69
CA GLU A 36 8.00 11.92 -2.10
C GLU A 36 7.91 10.51 -2.68
N LEU A 37 9.07 9.95 -3.06
CA LEU A 37 9.15 8.54 -3.48
C LEU A 37 9.18 7.63 -2.27
N ILE A 38 8.13 6.82 -2.14
CA ILE A 38 7.93 5.89 -1.02
C ILE A 38 8.59 4.53 -1.31
N THR A 39 8.47 4.06 -2.56
CA THR A 39 9.13 2.89 -3.12
C THR A 39 9.98 3.35 -4.30
N ARG A 40 11.18 2.78 -4.48
CA ARG A 40 12.11 3.13 -5.56
C ARG A 40 12.50 1.89 -6.35
N GLU A 41 12.68 2.07 -7.65
CA GLU A 41 13.27 1.04 -8.50
C GLU A 41 14.64 0.58 -7.97
N GLY A 42 14.91 -0.71 -8.09
CA GLY A 42 16.12 -1.35 -7.57
C GLY A 42 16.13 -1.60 -6.06
N GLN A 43 15.08 -1.18 -5.34
CA GLN A 43 14.91 -1.53 -3.92
C GLN A 43 13.90 -2.67 -3.77
N VAL A 44 14.21 -3.62 -2.89
CA VAL A 44 13.28 -4.69 -2.52
C VAL A 44 12.16 -4.12 -1.65
N GLN A 45 10.90 -4.37 -2.01
CA GLN A 45 9.74 -3.98 -1.23
C GLN A 45 9.63 -4.86 0.04
N ARG A 46 10.09 -4.34 1.18
CA ARG A 46 10.04 -5.08 2.47
C ARG A 46 8.72 -4.96 3.21
N ASP A 47 8.03 -3.84 3.02
CA ASP A 47 6.80 -3.53 3.74
C ASP A 47 5.59 -3.51 2.80
N LEU A 48 4.44 -3.94 3.29
CA LEU A 48 3.16 -3.70 2.61
C LEU A 48 2.52 -2.45 3.22
N LEU A 49 2.10 -1.51 2.39
CA LEU A 49 1.59 -0.22 2.85
C LEU A 49 0.07 -0.25 2.92
N LEU A 50 -0.50 0.38 3.95
CA LEU A 50 -1.93 0.63 4.07
C LEU A 50 -2.19 2.12 3.89
N VAL A 51 -3.00 2.49 2.90
CA VAL A 51 -3.29 3.91 2.64
C VAL A 51 -4.39 4.37 3.59
N GLU A 52 -4.03 5.20 4.57
CA GLU A 52 -4.97 5.74 5.55
C GLU A 52 -5.57 7.10 5.13
N ALA A 53 -4.79 7.90 4.40
CA ALA A 53 -5.23 9.19 3.86
C ALA A 53 -4.46 9.57 2.59
N GLY A 54 -5.08 10.39 1.74
CA GLY A 54 -4.47 10.88 0.51
C GLY A 54 -4.56 9.90 -0.66
N VAL A 55 -3.59 9.96 -1.58
CA VAL A 55 -3.49 9.11 -2.76
C VAL A 55 -2.04 8.75 -3.01
N GLN A 56 -1.78 7.48 -3.33
CA GLN A 56 -0.50 7.04 -3.88
C GLN A 56 -0.63 6.82 -5.39
N MET A 57 0.47 7.02 -6.10
CA MET A 57 0.57 6.80 -7.54
C MET A 57 1.79 5.93 -7.80
N SER A 58 1.61 4.80 -8.47
CA SER A 58 2.71 4.02 -9.02
C SER A 58 2.87 4.33 -10.50
N TYR A 59 4.11 4.41 -10.95
CA TYR A 59 4.43 4.66 -12.35
C TYR A 59 5.64 3.82 -12.77
N LEU A 60 5.75 3.58 -14.07
CA LEU A 60 6.96 3.10 -14.72
C LEU A 60 7.64 4.30 -15.36
N ASP A 61 8.94 4.47 -15.12
CA ASP A 61 9.74 5.41 -15.91
C ASP A 61 10.18 4.70 -17.20
N TYR A 62 9.81 5.25 -18.35
CA TYR A 62 10.27 4.78 -19.65
C TYR A 62 10.91 5.95 -20.39
N ASP A 63 12.22 5.86 -20.61
CA ASP A 63 13.04 6.90 -21.26
C ASP A 63 12.86 8.31 -20.63
N GLY A 64 12.78 8.40 -19.30
CA GLY A 64 12.64 9.64 -18.55
C GLY A 64 11.19 10.17 -18.52
N THR A 65 10.23 9.40 -19.02
CA THR A 65 8.82 9.75 -19.04
C THR A 65 8.06 8.86 -18.05
N PRO A 66 7.41 9.42 -17.02
CA PRO A 66 6.62 8.64 -16.08
C PRO A 66 5.28 8.23 -16.70
N HIS A 67 5.06 6.92 -16.82
CA HIS A 67 3.80 6.30 -17.23
C HIS A 67 3.07 5.77 -16.00
N VAL A 68 1.94 6.38 -15.66
CA VAL A 68 1.15 5.97 -14.49
C VAL A 68 0.55 4.59 -14.72
N ILE A 69 0.76 3.69 -13.76
CA ILE A 69 0.21 2.34 -13.76
C ILE A 69 -1.08 2.30 -12.93
N ALA A 70 -1.05 2.91 -11.74
CA ALA A 70 -2.18 2.85 -10.81
C ALA A 70 -2.19 4.02 -9.85
N PHE A 71 -3.38 4.32 -9.36
CA PHE A 71 -3.60 5.14 -8.17
C PHE A 71 -4.19 4.27 -7.07
N THR A 72 -3.73 4.48 -5.83
CA THR A 72 -4.21 3.75 -4.66
C THR A 72 -4.75 4.73 -3.63
N TYR A 73 -5.96 4.47 -3.15
CA TYR A 73 -6.70 5.32 -2.21
C TYR A 73 -7.03 4.52 -0.95
N PRO A 74 -7.33 5.19 0.17
CA PRO A 74 -7.90 4.51 1.33
C PRO A 74 -9.16 3.73 0.95
N PRO A 75 -9.39 2.55 1.54
CA PRO A 75 -8.60 1.87 2.58
C PRO A 75 -7.63 0.80 2.01
N SER A 76 -7.15 0.98 0.78
CA SER A 76 -6.47 -0.08 0.03
C SER A 76 -5.02 -0.30 0.45
N LEU A 77 -4.51 -1.49 0.12
CA LEU A 77 -3.11 -1.85 0.22
C LEU A 77 -2.32 -1.28 -0.97
N SER A 78 -1.07 -0.91 -0.74
CA SER A 78 -0.12 -0.41 -1.74
C SER A 78 1.26 -1.07 -1.56
N GLY A 79 2.01 -1.14 -2.66
CA GLY A 79 3.32 -1.75 -2.77
C GLY A 79 3.53 -2.30 -4.17
N ILE A 80 4.71 -2.88 -4.42
CA ILE A 80 4.97 -3.67 -5.62
C ILE A 80 4.75 -5.14 -5.25
N PRO A 81 3.62 -5.77 -5.65
CA PRO A 81 3.26 -7.09 -5.15
C PRO A 81 4.31 -8.16 -5.46
N GLU A 82 4.90 -8.11 -6.66
CA GLU A 82 5.93 -9.07 -7.08
C GLU A 82 7.16 -9.00 -6.17
N SER A 83 7.77 -7.80 -6.01
CA SER A 83 8.92 -7.63 -5.13
C SER A 83 8.60 -7.93 -3.66
N PHE A 84 7.39 -7.61 -3.17
CA PHE A 84 7.00 -7.95 -1.81
C PHE A 84 6.79 -9.46 -1.62
N CYS A 85 6.19 -10.17 -2.57
CA CYS A 85 5.96 -11.61 -2.44
C CYS A 85 7.24 -12.42 -2.61
N LEU A 86 8.13 -12.00 -3.51
CA LEU A 86 9.37 -12.72 -3.82
C LEU A 86 10.56 -12.26 -2.95
N GLN A 87 10.48 -11.06 -2.38
CA GLN A 87 11.54 -10.46 -1.56
C GLN A 87 12.88 -10.28 -2.31
N GLU A 88 12.77 -10.08 -3.63
CA GLU A 88 13.84 -9.80 -4.60
C GLU A 88 13.48 -8.63 -5.53
#